data_AF-A0A095XZU0-F1
#
_entry.id   AF-A0A095XZU0-F1
#
_cell.length_a   1.000
_cell.length_b   1.000
_cell.length_c   1.000
_cell.angle_alpha   90.00
_cell.angle_beta   90.00
_cell.angle_gamma   90.00
#
_symmetry.space_group_name_H-M   'P 1'
#
loop_
_entity.id
_entity.type
_entity.pdbx_description
1 polymer ?
#
loop_
_entity_poly.entity_id
_entity_poly.type
_entity_poly.pdbx_seq_one_letter_code
_entity_poly.pdbx_strand_id
1 'polypeptide(L)'
;MVNTISNPDLRTNVRHINAGRRRVRALTASAATALALTAGAIAPTAGAEPADPAPAPAQTQHETGPAAESTGDQSDQARLDAAIDAAQQEGRISADQDWVADGYYPIARADDRAVAAQVITVAGATGSSPQAVLLYGPDDGAYLGTAAVPEGYEADPSFGPDAGQVESVTATDADSITVRWKDRDGVLDDVTYQYVDGEFTVV
;
A
#
# COMPACT_ATOMS: atom_id res chain seq x y z
N MET A 1 -64.35 2.46 16.17
CA MET A 1 -64.33 3.81 16.77
C MET A 1 -62.94 4.39 16.55
N VAL A 2 -62.90 5.50 15.81
CA VAL A 2 -61.71 6.30 15.52
C VAL A 2 -61.40 7.17 16.75
N ASN A 3 -60.13 7.31 17.12
CA ASN A 3 -59.66 8.64 17.49
C ASN A 3 -58.19 8.85 17.09
N THR A 4 -58.00 9.92 16.34
CA THR A 4 -56.78 10.45 15.75
C THR A 4 -56.34 11.64 16.57
N ILE A 5 -55.04 11.74 16.91
CA ILE A 5 -54.32 13.00 17.12
C ILE A 5 -52.90 12.72 16.57
N SER A 6 -52.59 13.04 15.31
CA SER A 6 -52.17 14.35 14.80
C SER A 6 -51.13 15.06 15.68
N ASN A 7 -49.85 14.93 15.34
CA ASN A 7 -49.12 16.15 15.00
C ASN A 7 -48.01 15.91 13.95
N PRO A 8 -47.95 16.75 12.92
CA PRO A 8 -46.99 16.70 11.82
C PRO A 8 -45.83 17.70 12.06
N ASP A 9 -44.90 17.71 11.11
CA ASP A 9 -44.05 18.85 10.76
C ASP A 9 -42.76 19.06 11.59
N LEU A 10 -41.69 18.41 11.16
CA LEU A 10 -40.36 19.05 11.14
C LEU A 10 -39.83 19.03 9.71
N ARG A 11 -40.38 19.97 8.94
CA ARG A 11 -39.83 20.48 7.70
C ARG A 11 -38.34 20.79 7.81
N THR A 12 -37.62 20.32 6.80
CA THR A 12 -36.62 21.09 6.03
C THR A 12 -35.36 21.54 6.79
N ASN A 13 -34.25 20.86 6.51
CA ASN A 13 -33.00 21.56 6.24
C ASN A 13 -32.33 20.99 4.99
N VAL A 14 -32.88 21.39 3.85
CA VAL A 14 -32.18 21.41 2.58
C VAL A 14 -31.04 22.42 2.70
N ARG A 15 -29.80 21.94 2.82
CA ARG A 15 -28.62 22.75 2.46
C ARG A 15 -28.06 22.22 1.15
N HIS A 16 -28.62 22.75 0.07
CA HIS A 16 -27.89 22.92 -1.18
C HIS A 16 -26.65 23.77 -0.88
N ILE A 17 -25.47 23.18 -0.93
CA ILE A 17 -24.23 23.94 -1.13
C ILE A 17 -23.83 23.75 -2.58
N ASN A 18 -24.38 24.63 -3.42
CA ASN A 18 -23.77 24.96 -4.69
C ASN A 18 -22.54 25.82 -4.40
N ALA A 19 -21.35 25.28 -4.63
CA ALA A 19 -20.14 26.08 -4.75
C ALA A 19 -19.33 25.56 -5.93
N GLY A 20 -19.68 26.05 -7.12
CA GLY A 20 -18.86 25.90 -8.29
C GLY A 20 -17.46 26.46 -8.05
N ARG A 21 -16.44 25.65 -8.32
CA ARG A 21 -15.09 26.14 -8.64
C ARG A 21 -14.61 25.45 -9.90
N ARG A 22 -15.00 26.02 -11.04
CA ARG A 22 -14.18 25.95 -12.25
C ARG A 22 -12.84 26.58 -11.90
N ARG A 23 -11.79 25.78 -11.76
CA ARG A 23 -10.41 26.26 -11.88
C ARG A 23 -9.82 25.64 -13.14
N VAL A 24 -9.96 26.42 -14.21
CA VAL A 24 -9.05 26.36 -15.34
C VAL A 24 -7.66 26.67 -14.80
N ARG A 25 -6.73 25.73 -14.91
CA ARG A 25 -5.30 26.01 -14.87
C ARG A 25 -4.66 25.35 -16.09
N ALA A 26 -4.33 26.21 -17.05
CA ALA A 26 -3.33 25.92 -18.05
C ALA A 26 -1.99 25.70 -17.34
N LEU A 27 -1.31 24.61 -17.66
CA LEU A 27 0.08 24.38 -17.32
C LEU A 27 0.84 24.13 -18.61
N THR A 28 1.38 25.23 -19.13
CA THR A 28 2.51 25.23 -20.05
C THR A 28 3.75 24.96 -19.22
N ALA A 29 4.49 23.90 -19.51
CA ALA A 29 5.88 23.76 -19.07
C ALA A 29 6.64 22.90 -20.07
N SER A 30 7.36 23.58 -20.94
CA SER A 30 8.37 23.02 -21.83
C SER A 30 9.62 22.60 -21.04
N ALA A 31 10.32 21.62 -21.63
CA ALA A 31 11.78 21.42 -21.67
C ALA A 31 12.22 20.07 -21.10
N ALA A 32 12.53 19.13 -22.00
CA ALA A 32 13.48 18.06 -21.75
C ALA A 32 14.67 18.29 -22.69
N THR A 33 15.79 18.69 -22.11
CA THR A 33 17.09 18.84 -22.77
C THR A 33 17.65 17.45 -23.06
N ALA A 34 17.90 17.13 -24.33
CA ALA A 34 18.60 15.92 -24.73
C ALA A 34 20.08 16.03 -24.37
N LEU A 35 20.58 15.13 -23.51
CA LEU A 35 22.02 14.93 -23.29
C LEU A 35 22.58 14.05 -24.40
N ALA A 36 23.46 14.64 -25.22
CA ALA A 36 24.25 13.93 -26.20
C ALA A 36 25.49 13.31 -25.53
N LEU A 37 25.67 11.99 -25.66
CA LEU A 37 26.93 11.30 -25.35
C LEU A 37 27.65 10.98 -26.65
N THR A 38 28.66 11.79 -26.95
CA THR A 38 29.70 11.52 -27.95
C THR A 38 30.71 10.52 -27.38
N ALA A 39 30.74 9.30 -27.92
CA ALA A 39 31.87 8.38 -27.75
C ALA A 39 32.71 8.40 -29.03
N GLY A 40 33.93 8.93 -28.91
CA GLY A 40 34.90 9.02 -30.00
C GLY A 40 35.50 7.66 -30.35
N ALA A 41 35.57 7.38 -31.64
CA ALA A 41 36.37 6.31 -32.21
C ALA A 41 37.78 6.83 -32.50
N ILE A 42 38.81 6.07 -32.11
CA ILE A 42 40.12 6.07 -32.77
C ILE A 42 40.74 4.67 -32.64
N ALA A 43 40.85 3.99 -33.78
CA ALA A 43 41.90 3.02 -34.14
C ALA A 43 42.74 3.68 -35.27
N PRO A 44 43.84 3.10 -35.82
CA PRO A 44 44.47 1.79 -35.62
C PRO A 44 46.02 1.88 -35.42
N THR A 45 46.81 0.80 -35.33
CA THR A 45 47.53 0.16 -36.47
C THR A 45 48.30 -1.08 -35.98
N ALA A 46 48.48 -2.03 -36.90
CA ALA A 46 48.86 -3.43 -36.80
C ALA A 46 50.35 -3.77 -36.56
N GLY A 47 50.61 -5.06 -36.27
CA GLY A 47 51.92 -5.72 -36.47
C GLY A 47 52.04 -7.12 -35.81
N ALA A 48 52.02 -8.17 -36.64
CA ALA A 48 52.29 -9.63 -36.51
C ALA A 48 53.12 -10.15 -35.29
N GLU A 49 52.98 -11.40 -34.78
CA GLU A 49 53.08 -12.75 -35.40
C GLU A 49 52.50 -13.88 -34.48
N PRO A 50 52.35 -15.15 -34.94
CA PRO A 50 51.41 -16.16 -34.43
C PRO A 50 52.03 -17.27 -33.54
N ALA A 51 51.20 -17.92 -32.70
CA ALA A 51 51.35 -19.32 -32.31
C ALA A 51 50.00 -19.93 -31.85
N ASP A 52 49.64 -21.04 -32.48
CA ASP A 52 48.46 -21.92 -32.27
C ASP A 52 48.78 -23.01 -31.20
N PRO A 53 47.88 -23.93 -30.81
CA PRO A 53 46.82 -23.82 -29.80
C PRO A 53 47.01 -24.75 -28.57
N ALA A 54 46.26 -24.49 -27.50
CA ALA A 54 45.84 -25.54 -26.55
C ALA A 54 44.48 -25.18 -25.92
N PRO A 55 43.63 -26.18 -25.59
CA PRO A 55 42.18 -26.09 -25.73
C PRO A 55 41.46 -25.45 -24.54
N ALA A 56 40.43 -24.67 -24.86
CA ALA A 56 39.39 -24.25 -23.93
C ALA A 56 38.52 -25.44 -23.51
N PRO A 57 38.07 -25.51 -22.24
CA PRO A 57 36.80 -26.10 -21.93
C PRO A 57 35.72 -25.02 -21.76
N ALA A 58 34.63 -25.27 -22.47
CA ALA A 58 33.26 -24.88 -22.16
C ALA A 58 32.95 -23.39 -21.99
N GLN A 59 32.52 -22.80 -23.11
CA GLN A 59 31.42 -21.85 -23.09
C GLN A 59 30.19 -22.58 -22.53
N THR A 60 29.85 -22.34 -21.27
CA THR A 60 28.48 -22.59 -20.81
C THR A 60 27.64 -21.44 -21.34
N GLN A 61 27.06 -21.66 -22.52
CA GLN A 61 25.87 -20.93 -22.94
C GLN A 61 24.78 -21.27 -21.91
N HIS A 62 24.39 -20.32 -21.07
CA HIS A 62 23.08 -20.39 -20.46
C HIS A 62 22.09 -19.74 -21.42
N GLU A 63 21.41 -20.63 -22.15
CA GLU A 63 20.13 -20.39 -22.78
C GLU A 63 19.17 -19.69 -21.82
N THR A 64 18.47 -18.72 -22.38
CA THR A 64 17.08 -18.33 -22.09
C THR A 64 16.38 -19.03 -20.92
N GLY A 65 16.12 -18.26 -19.86
CA GLY A 65 14.92 -18.41 -19.04
C GLY A 65 14.16 -17.08 -19.06
N PRO A 66 12.88 -17.03 -19.49
CA PRO A 66 12.08 -15.82 -19.36
C PRO A 66 11.81 -15.57 -17.87
N ALA A 67 11.77 -14.28 -17.52
CA ALA A 67 11.32 -13.73 -16.26
C ALA A 67 10.10 -14.49 -15.71
N ALA A 68 10.27 -15.22 -14.61
CA ALA A 68 9.17 -15.85 -13.87
C ALA A 68 8.96 -15.20 -12.48
N GLU A 69 9.69 -14.13 -12.14
CA GLU A 69 9.51 -13.40 -10.88
C GLU A 69 8.60 -12.18 -11.01
N SER A 70 8.31 -11.70 -12.22
CA SER A 70 7.54 -10.45 -12.41
C SER A 70 6.03 -10.59 -12.20
N THR A 71 5.46 -11.80 -12.21
CA THR A 71 3.99 -11.96 -12.12
C THR A 71 3.49 -11.93 -10.68
N GLY A 72 4.28 -12.41 -9.72
CA GLY A 72 3.97 -12.37 -8.29
C GLY A 72 3.93 -10.93 -7.78
N ASP A 73 5.04 -10.21 -7.94
CA ASP A 73 5.15 -8.81 -7.48
C ASP A 73 4.13 -7.88 -8.13
N GLN A 74 3.82 -8.07 -9.42
CA GLN A 74 2.79 -7.27 -10.10
C GLN A 74 1.38 -7.55 -9.59
N SER A 75 1.09 -8.81 -9.23
CA SER A 75 -0.21 -9.20 -8.69
C SER A 75 -0.38 -8.67 -7.25
N ASP A 76 0.68 -8.74 -6.46
CA ASP A 76 0.70 -8.19 -5.10
C ASP A 76 0.57 -6.66 -5.10
N GLN A 77 1.26 -5.98 -6.01
CA GLN A 77 1.13 -4.53 -6.15
C GLN A 77 -0.29 -4.14 -6.57
N ALA A 78 -0.89 -4.85 -7.54
CA ALA A 78 -2.26 -4.57 -7.96
C ALA A 78 -3.28 -4.82 -6.82
N ARG A 79 -3.05 -5.86 -6.01
CA ARG A 79 -3.86 -6.16 -4.82
C ARG A 79 -3.73 -5.06 -3.77
N LEU A 80 -2.51 -4.57 -3.53
CA LEU A 80 -2.25 -3.46 -2.63
C LEU A 80 -2.93 -2.17 -3.11
N ASP A 81 -2.76 -1.81 -4.38
CA ASP A 81 -3.34 -0.59 -4.96
C ASP A 81 -4.87 -0.62 -4.86
N ALA A 82 -5.50 -1.77 -5.14
CA ALA A 82 -6.94 -1.95 -5.00
C ALA A 82 -7.41 -1.85 -3.54
N ALA A 83 -6.62 -2.37 -2.59
CA ALA A 83 -6.92 -2.30 -1.16
C ALA A 83 -6.81 -0.86 -0.63
N ILE A 84 -5.80 -0.11 -1.09
CA ILE A 84 -5.65 1.31 -0.76
C ILE A 84 -6.82 2.12 -1.29
N ASP A 85 -7.22 1.92 -2.55
CA ASP A 85 -8.37 2.60 -3.16
C ASP A 85 -9.67 2.30 -2.39
N ALA A 86 -9.91 1.02 -2.03
CA ALA A 86 -11.05 0.63 -1.21
C ALA A 86 -11.03 1.31 0.17
N ALA A 87 -9.89 1.26 0.88
CA ALA A 87 -9.73 1.89 2.19
C ALA A 87 -9.96 3.42 2.14
N GLN A 88 -9.55 4.09 1.06
CA GLN A 88 -9.81 5.52 0.83
C GLN A 88 -11.29 5.80 0.58
N GLN A 89 -11.97 4.97 -0.24
CA GLN A 89 -13.39 5.11 -0.52
C GLN A 89 -14.26 4.89 0.73
N GLU A 90 -13.83 4.01 1.62
CA GLU A 90 -14.45 3.78 2.92
C GLU A 90 -14.12 4.87 3.96
N GLY A 91 -13.16 5.74 3.66
CA GLY A 91 -12.71 6.81 4.56
C GLY A 91 -11.84 6.33 5.72
N ARG A 92 -11.31 5.11 5.66
CA ARG A 92 -10.41 4.52 6.68
C ARG A 92 -9.02 5.12 6.62
N ILE A 93 -8.58 5.54 5.44
CA ILE A 93 -7.32 6.25 5.24
C ILE A 93 -7.56 7.49 4.38
N SER A 94 -6.71 8.51 4.54
CA SER A 94 -6.87 9.75 3.78
C SER A 94 -6.56 9.54 2.29
N ALA A 95 -7.45 10.04 1.42
CA ALA A 95 -7.27 10.06 -0.03
C ALA A 95 -6.32 11.16 -0.53
N ASP A 96 -5.94 12.10 0.35
CA ASP A 96 -5.03 13.21 0.00
C ASP A 96 -3.55 12.80 0.07
N GLN A 97 -3.28 11.53 0.39
CA GLN A 97 -1.94 10.99 0.61
C GLN A 97 -1.63 9.84 -0.34
N ASP A 98 -0.35 9.74 -0.68
CA ASP A 98 0.19 8.64 -1.46
C ASP A 98 0.61 7.52 -0.51
N TRP A 99 -0.21 6.48 -0.40
CA TRP A 99 0.04 5.34 0.48
C TRP A 99 0.81 4.26 -0.27
N VAL A 100 1.80 3.68 0.39
CA VAL A 100 2.62 2.58 -0.13
C VAL A 100 2.82 1.52 0.94
N ALA A 101 3.17 0.30 0.54
CA ALA A 101 3.59 -0.72 1.49
C ALA A 101 4.78 -0.21 2.32
N ASP A 102 4.72 -0.39 3.63
CA ASP A 102 5.84 -0.07 4.50
C ASP A 102 6.89 -1.18 4.37
N GLY A 103 8.01 -0.87 3.73
CA GLY A 103 9.09 -1.84 3.51
C GLY A 103 9.76 -2.35 4.79
N TYR A 104 9.53 -1.73 5.95
CA TYR A 104 10.01 -2.23 7.23
C TYR A 104 9.15 -3.39 7.75
N TYR A 105 7.89 -3.46 7.33
CA TYR A 105 6.92 -4.44 7.78
C TYR A 105 6.54 -5.38 6.64
N PRO A 106 7.11 -6.59 6.59
CA PRO A 106 6.64 -7.59 5.63
C PRO A 106 5.18 -7.93 5.91
N ILE A 107 4.50 -8.48 4.89
CA ILE A 107 3.13 -8.98 5.04
C ILE A 107 3.10 -10.03 6.14
N ALA A 108 2.25 -9.82 7.15
CA ALA A 108 2.01 -10.77 8.21
C ALA A 108 1.01 -11.82 7.71
N ARG A 109 1.45 -13.09 7.62
CA ARG A 109 0.62 -14.26 7.28
C ARG A 109 1.20 -15.51 7.94
N ALA A 110 0.36 -16.42 8.41
CA ALA A 110 0.83 -17.68 9.02
C ALA A 110 1.18 -18.72 7.93
N ASP A 111 0.38 -18.78 6.87
CA ASP A 111 0.56 -19.64 5.69
C ASP A 111 -0.19 -19.04 4.48
N ASP A 112 -0.06 -19.66 3.30
CA ASP A 112 -0.63 -19.13 2.05
C ASP A 112 -2.16 -19.10 2.03
N ARG A 113 -2.83 -19.86 2.91
CA ARG A 113 -4.29 -19.88 3.03
C ARG A 113 -4.80 -19.16 4.27
N ALA A 114 -3.90 -18.55 5.05
CA ALA A 114 -4.27 -17.78 6.22
C ALA A 114 -4.73 -16.38 5.81
N VAL A 115 -5.42 -15.72 6.74
CA VAL A 115 -5.57 -14.27 6.69
C VAL A 115 -4.20 -13.59 6.64
N ALA A 116 -4.18 -12.42 6.00
CA ALA A 116 -2.98 -11.62 5.89
C ALA A 116 -3.22 -10.18 6.30
N ALA A 117 -2.16 -9.52 6.74
CA ALA A 117 -2.18 -8.11 7.05
C ALA A 117 -0.94 -7.41 6.49
N GLN A 118 -1.12 -6.21 5.95
CA GLN A 118 -0.03 -5.41 5.39
C GLN A 118 -0.05 -4.02 5.98
N VAL A 119 1.11 -3.58 6.47
CA VAL A 119 1.30 -2.20 6.91
C VAL A 119 1.54 -1.33 5.69
N ILE A 120 0.84 -0.21 5.65
CA ILE A 120 1.05 0.86 4.67
C ILE A 120 1.48 2.14 5.39
N THR A 121 2.27 2.94 4.69
CA THR A 121 2.77 4.23 5.16
C THR A 121 2.72 5.23 4.01
N VAL A 122 2.92 6.51 4.32
CA VAL A 122 2.91 7.56 3.30
C VAL A 122 4.25 7.61 2.58
N ALA A 123 4.21 7.69 1.25
CA ALA A 123 5.38 7.71 0.41
C ALA A 123 6.32 8.87 0.78
N GLY A 124 7.62 8.56 0.91
CA GLY A 124 8.65 9.55 1.26
C GLY A 124 8.62 10.02 2.73
N ALA A 125 7.78 9.42 3.57
CA ALA A 125 7.72 9.77 4.98
C ALA A 125 8.94 9.21 5.76
N THR A 126 9.40 9.96 6.76
CA THR A 126 10.52 9.57 7.64
C THR A 126 10.15 9.86 9.10
N GLY A 127 10.36 8.90 10.00
CA GLY A 127 10.01 9.05 11.42
C GLY A 127 8.56 8.66 11.74
N SER A 128 7.88 9.45 12.58
CA SER A 128 6.49 9.26 13.09
C SER A 128 5.41 9.43 12.01
N SER A 129 5.61 8.77 10.89
CA SER A 129 4.72 8.81 9.73
C SER A 129 3.42 8.07 10.07
N PRO A 130 2.29 8.51 9.52
CA PRO A 130 1.05 7.76 9.67
C PRO A 130 1.21 6.38 9.04
N GLN A 131 0.86 5.35 9.80
CA GLN A 131 0.78 3.99 9.30
C GLN A 131 -0.65 3.50 9.48
N ALA A 132 -1.08 2.64 8.57
CA ALA A 132 -2.33 1.92 8.66
C ALA A 132 -2.08 0.44 8.34
N VAL A 133 -2.98 -0.43 8.76
CA VAL A 133 -2.87 -1.87 8.49
C VAL A 133 -4.07 -2.30 7.68
N LEU A 134 -3.81 -2.78 6.46
CA LEU A 134 -4.81 -3.39 5.59
C LEU A 134 -4.96 -4.86 5.96
N LEU A 135 -6.21 -5.31 6.09
CA LEU A 135 -6.58 -6.68 6.44
C LEU A 135 -7.15 -7.39 5.20
N TYR A 136 -6.63 -8.58 4.93
CA TYR A 136 -6.98 -9.41 3.79
C TYR A 136 -7.56 -10.74 4.24
N GLY A 137 -8.55 -11.22 3.48
CA GLY A 137 -9.06 -12.57 3.65
C GLY A 137 -8.02 -13.65 3.29
N PRO A 138 -8.34 -14.93 3.56
CA PRO A 138 -7.50 -16.07 3.21
C PRO A 138 -7.28 -16.23 1.69
N ASP A 139 -6.28 -17.04 1.31
CA ASP A 139 -5.93 -17.39 -0.09
C ASP A 139 -5.57 -16.16 -0.96
N ASP A 140 -4.66 -15.29 -0.46
CA ASP A 140 -4.33 -13.97 -1.05
C ASP A 140 -5.59 -13.12 -1.33
N GLY A 141 -6.58 -13.28 -0.46
CA GLY A 141 -7.94 -12.79 -0.63
C GLY A 141 -8.08 -11.29 -0.76
N ALA A 142 -9.30 -10.87 -1.07
CA ALA A 142 -9.66 -9.47 -1.20
C ALA A 142 -9.39 -8.68 0.08
N TYR A 143 -9.18 -7.38 -0.08
CA TYR A 143 -9.26 -6.43 1.02
C TYR A 143 -10.61 -6.57 1.74
N LEU A 144 -10.57 -6.68 3.06
CA LEU A 144 -11.77 -6.81 3.90
C LEU A 144 -11.93 -5.66 4.89
N GLY A 145 -10.88 -4.87 5.12
CA GLY A 145 -10.96 -3.70 5.98
C GLY A 145 -9.59 -3.20 6.43
N THR A 146 -9.62 -2.11 7.20
CA THR A 146 -8.45 -1.55 7.87
C THR A 146 -8.53 -1.85 9.36
N ALA A 147 -7.41 -2.19 9.97
CA ALA A 147 -7.31 -2.32 11.41
C ALA A 147 -7.67 -0.99 12.08
N ALA A 148 -8.60 -1.03 13.02
CA ALA A 148 -8.90 0.07 13.91
C ALA A 148 -7.69 0.44 14.79
N VAL A 149 -7.39 1.74 14.84
CA VAL A 149 -6.40 2.29 15.77
C VAL A 149 -7.08 2.54 17.11
N PRO A 150 -6.50 2.11 18.25
CA PRO A 150 -7.04 2.39 19.57
C PRO A 150 -7.27 3.89 19.82
N GLU A 151 -8.30 4.23 20.59
CA GLU A 151 -8.60 5.64 20.91
C GLU A 151 -7.38 6.33 21.56
N GLY A 152 -6.96 7.47 21.00
CA GLY A 152 -5.80 8.23 21.46
C GLY A 152 -4.45 7.79 20.87
N TYR A 153 -4.44 6.78 19.99
CA TYR A 153 -3.24 6.30 19.29
C TYR A 153 -3.15 6.81 17.84
N GLU A 154 -3.98 7.79 17.48
CA GLU A 154 -4.01 8.38 16.15
C GLU A 154 -2.72 9.18 15.86
N ALA A 155 -2.21 9.05 14.63
CA ALA A 155 -1.20 9.91 14.04
C ALA A 155 -1.79 11.31 13.81
N ASP A 156 -0.95 12.29 13.47
CA ASP A 156 -1.38 13.69 13.33
C ASP A 156 -2.68 13.81 12.49
N PRO A 157 -3.65 14.64 12.91
CA PRO A 157 -4.97 14.73 12.27
C PRO A 157 -4.93 15.13 10.79
N SER A 158 -3.78 15.64 10.29
CA SER A 158 -3.56 15.86 8.86
C SER A 158 -3.43 14.58 8.03
N PHE A 159 -3.31 13.41 8.68
CA PHE A 159 -3.04 12.13 8.02
C PHE A 159 -4.23 11.17 7.93
N GLY A 160 -5.37 11.51 8.53
CA GLY A 160 -6.59 10.69 8.55
C GLY A 160 -6.92 10.16 9.95
N PRO A 161 -8.16 9.71 10.17
CA PRO A 161 -8.66 9.36 11.50
C PRO A 161 -8.12 8.02 12.03
N ASP A 162 -7.87 7.02 11.17
CA ASP A 162 -7.47 5.68 11.61
C ASP A 162 -5.99 5.36 11.31
N ALA A 163 -5.10 6.36 11.35
CA ALA A 163 -3.67 6.15 11.21
C ALA A 163 -3.01 6.16 12.59
N GLY A 164 -2.05 5.28 12.88
CA GLY A 164 -1.29 5.24 14.13
C GLY A 164 0.14 4.74 13.86
N GLN A 165 1.06 4.80 14.83
CA GLN A 165 2.37 4.18 14.63
C GLN A 165 2.28 2.68 14.93
N VAL A 166 2.45 1.85 13.92
CA VAL A 166 2.48 0.39 14.07
C VAL A 166 3.83 0.00 14.69
N GLU A 167 3.81 -0.77 15.77
CA GLU A 167 4.99 -1.44 16.33
C GLU A 167 5.17 -2.83 15.71
N SER A 168 4.08 -3.58 15.56
CA SER A 168 4.14 -4.92 14.97
C SER A 168 2.78 -5.36 14.48
N VAL A 169 2.79 -6.28 13.51
CA VAL A 169 1.62 -7.01 13.04
C VAL A 169 2.01 -8.48 13.02
N THR A 170 1.19 -9.32 13.64
CA THR A 170 1.45 -10.76 13.75
C THR A 170 0.20 -11.53 13.38
N ALA A 171 0.34 -12.51 12.48
CA ALA A 171 -0.67 -13.54 12.30
C ALA A 171 -0.49 -14.59 13.40
N THR A 172 -1.44 -14.67 14.33
CA THR A 172 -1.38 -15.54 15.50
C THR A 172 -1.88 -16.96 15.16
N ASP A 173 -2.88 -17.04 14.29
CA ASP A 173 -3.48 -18.26 13.76
C ASP A 173 -3.90 -18.05 12.30
N ALA A 174 -4.45 -19.09 11.64
CA ALA A 174 -4.89 -19.01 10.25
C ALA A 174 -6.02 -17.99 10.01
N ASP A 175 -6.76 -17.64 11.06
CA ASP A 175 -7.89 -16.70 11.05
C ASP A 175 -7.68 -15.46 11.93
N SER A 176 -6.51 -15.29 12.55
CA SER A 176 -6.29 -14.23 13.56
C SER A 176 -5.06 -13.36 13.26
N ILE A 177 -5.26 -12.04 13.32
CA ILE A 177 -4.22 -11.02 13.21
C ILE A 177 -4.23 -10.18 14.48
N THR A 178 -3.08 -10.05 15.16
CA THR A 178 -2.88 -9.07 16.22
C THR A 178 -2.04 -7.91 15.69
N VAL A 179 -2.54 -6.68 15.87
CA VAL A 179 -1.85 -5.44 15.52
C VAL A 179 -1.49 -4.70 16.80
N ARG A 180 -0.24 -4.29 16.93
CA ARG A 180 0.24 -3.51 18.07
C ARG A 180 0.62 -2.11 17.63
N TRP A 181 0.08 -1.13 18.35
CA TRP A 181 0.22 0.29 18.08
C TRP A 181 1.00 0.97 19.20
N LYS A 182 1.66 2.07 18.84
CA LYS A 182 2.41 2.93 19.74
C LYS A 182 1.84 4.34 19.69
N ASP A 183 1.51 4.88 20.87
CA ASP A 183 1.11 6.28 20.97
C ASP A 183 2.32 7.23 20.88
N ARG A 184 2.05 8.52 20.99
CA ARG A 184 3.09 9.56 20.97
C ARG A 184 4.10 9.45 22.11
N ASP A 185 3.66 9.01 23.29
CA ASP A 185 4.49 8.89 24.49
C ASP A 185 5.24 7.55 24.54
N GLY A 186 4.93 6.67 23.60
CA GLY A 186 5.51 5.36 23.44
C GLY A 186 4.86 4.26 24.25
N VAL A 187 3.66 4.51 24.76
CA VAL A 187 2.78 3.49 25.34
C VAL A 187 2.30 2.59 24.20
N LEU A 188 2.11 1.32 24.52
CA LEU A 188 1.72 0.30 23.56
C LEU A 188 0.34 -0.23 23.90
N ASP A 189 -0.45 -0.44 22.86
CA ASP A 189 -1.73 -1.13 22.92
C ASP A 189 -1.88 -2.06 21.73
N ASP A 190 -2.70 -3.10 21.85
CA ASP A 190 -2.91 -4.07 20.79
C ASP A 190 -4.38 -4.39 20.56
N VAL A 191 -4.70 -4.69 19.31
CA VAL A 191 -6.03 -5.08 18.87
C VAL A 191 -5.91 -6.39 18.10
N THR A 192 -6.72 -7.38 18.48
CA THR A 192 -6.78 -8.65 17.77
C THR A 192 -8.03 -8.69 16.90
N TYR A 193 -7.83 -9.08 15.63
CA TYR A 193 -8.86 -9.27 14.63
C TYR A 193 -8.97 -10.76 14.35
N GLN A 194 -10.19 -11.28 14.45
CA GLN A 194 -10.53 -12.64 14.07
C GLN A 194 -11.40 -12.63 12.83
N TYR A 195 -11.07 -13.47 11.86
CA TYR A 195 -11.83 -13.66 10.64
C TYR A 195 -12.91 -14.73 10.84
N VAL A 196 -14.17 -14.31 10.74
CA VAL A 196 -15.35 -15.16 10.93
C VAL A 196 -16.37 -14.84 9.84
N ASP A 197 -16.87 -15.88 9.15
CA ASP A 197 -17.94 -15.78 8.15
C ASP A 197 -17.71 -14.74 7.03
N GLY A 198 -16.45 -14.50 6.65
CA GLY A 198 -16.12 -13.55 5.58
C GLY A 198 -15.74 -12.15 6.05
N GLU A 199 -15.71 -11.89 7.36
CA GLU A 199 -15.49 -10.57 7.94
C GLU A 199 -14.48 -10.63 9.09
N PHE A 200 -13.79 -9.51 9.35
CA PHE A 200 -12.96 -9.36 10.54
C PHE A 200 -13.76 -8.75 11.69
N THR A 201 -13.72 -9.39 12.85
CA THR A 201 -14.26 -8.88 14.11
C THR A 201 -13.15 -8.64 15.11
N VAL A 202 -13.24 -7.55 15.87
CA VAL A 202 -12.33 -7.29 17.00
C VAL A 202 -12.72 -8.19 18.17
N VAL A 203 -11.74 -8.84 18.80
CA VAL A 203 -11.92 -9.80 19.91
C VAL A 203 -11.17 -9.42 21.17
#